data_AF-A0AA36I632-F1
#
_entry.id   AF-A0AA36I632-F1
#
_cell.length_a   1.000
_cell.length_b   1.000
_cell.length_c   1.000
_cell.angle_alpha   90.00
_cell.angle_beta   90.00
_cell.angle_gamma   90.00
#
_symmetry.space_group_name_H-M   'P 1'
#
loop_
_entity.id
_entity.type
_entity.pdbx_description
1 polymer ?
#
loop_
_entity_poly.entity_id
_entity_poly.type
_entity_poly.pdbx_seq_one_letter_code
_entity_poly.pdbx_strand_id
1 'polypeptide(L)'
;MKFGCVGIVSILFSFQGAAAVSSQRATGAKSSSSPWLSLLTNSWALSGESQPDQTKGLDSLAHDIVQLAKTGAAAPDATMTSAIDSIRSIVTDMKAAVNDSHSAAQAAIDQKANLVTACKAPAATDMTNFQLAMPVNAEAVLTCRESEKPLYDSYTLCESEKARCSNTNECCAALVQPNKYCLNPGIAPSPLQYESTCEGASMCKEADMTSKLAFFKGKLQELDAAEAACETSRAGCQESYDCATKEAAWKTQKLACHDKQTEFEQSYCNLATSVEAQWDSYLRCYDVNKTGLVSEEQKQAAALPGRQQEWRALLRIDCLLSALASSDVNAELETCIKANYTADDWKHLSLSYPSKLDTFVARQSCSEELLAPGTTYFKEHMYSKVDKALMPEQLTTYFCVSGLSTSHCSAKTSAMLLLTKAVKRHHGHRHLTFRRLAHKHH
;
A
#
# COMPACT_ATOMS: atom_id res chain seq x y z
N MET A 1 -18.54 -9.71 28.12
CA MET A 1 -17.23 -10.22 27.66
C MET A 1 -16.19 -9.14 27.94
N LYS A 2 -15.18 -9.45 28.74
CA LYS A 2 -14.14 -8.50 29.20
C LYS A 2 -13.13 -8.26 28.07
N PHE A 3 -13.00 -7.02 27.61
CA PHE A 3 -11.91 -6.61 26.73
C PHE A 3 -10.66 -6.35 27.57
N GLY A 4 -9.61 -7.14 27.32
CA GLY A 4 -8.28 -6.94 27.90
C GLY A 4 -7.51 -5.91 27.09
N CYS A 5 -7.12 -4.81 27.75
CA CYS A 5 -6.14 -3.86 27.23
C CYS A 5 -4.77 -4.55 27.09
N VAL A 6 -4.25 -4.63 25.86
CA VAL A 6 -2.86 -4.99 25.61
C VAL A 6 -2.01 -3.73 25.84
N GLY A 7 -1.32 -3.70 26.98
CA GLY A 7 -0.35 -2.67 27.30
C GLY A 7 0.90 -2.83 26.45
N ILE A 8 1.20 -1.81 25.63
CA ILE A 8 2.49 -1.66 24.96
C ILE A 8 3.50 -1.23 26.03
N VAL A 9 4.37 -2.17 26.43
CA VAL A 9 5.51 -1.91 27.30
C VAL A 9 6.60 -1.25 26.46
N SER A 10 6.63 0.08 26.47
CA SER A 10 7.78 0.86 25.98
C SER A 10 8.96 0.67 26.92
N ILE A 11 9.90 -0.18 26.55
CA ILE A 11 11.18 -0.33 27.25
C ILE A 11 12.08 0.85 26.81
N LEU A 12 12.04 1.92 27.60
CA LEU A 12 13.05 2.98 27.57
C LEU A 12 14.30 2.48 28.29
N PHE A 13 15.30 1.98 27.54
CA PHE A 13 16.64 1.80 28.07
C PHE A 13 17.36 3.16 28.07
N SER A 14 17.25 3.87 29.19
CA SER A 14 18.09 5.03 29.50
C SER A 14 19.46 4.52 29.96
N PHE A 15 20.47 4.57 29.10
CA PHE A 15 21.86 4.45 29.54
C PHE A 15 22.33 5.82 30.06
N GLN A 16 22.12 6.06 31.35
CA GLN A 16 22.88 7.05 32.12
C GLN A 16 24.07 6.32 32.75
N GLY A 17 25.21 6.36 32.07
CA GLY A 17 26.50 5.92 32.60
C GLY A 17 27.40 7.13 32.82
N ALA A 18 27.05 7.98 33.78
CA ALA A 18 27.95 9.04 34.25
C ALA A 18 28.82 8.44 35.38
N ALA A 19 30.05 8.04 35.05
CA ALA A 19 31.07 7.75 36.05
C ALA A 19 31.65 9.09 36.54
N ALA A 20 31.09 9.63 37.63
CA ALA A 20 31.70 10.72 38.37
C ALA A 20 32.89 10.16 39.18
N VAL A 21 34.10 10.36 38.67
CA VAL A 21 35.33 10.12 39.44
C VAL A 21 35.48 11.23 40.47
N SER A 22 35.35 10.85 41.74
CA SER A 22 35.59 11.67 42.92
C SER A 22 37.07 12.06 43.01
N SER A 23 37.36 13.36 42.88
CA SER A 23 38.69 13.94 43.12
C SER A 23 38.89 14.11 44.63
N GLN A 24 39.70 13.24 45.24
CA GLN A 24 40.20 13.44 46.60
C GLN A 24 41.46 14.32 46.57
N ARG A 25 41.38 15.45 47.27
CA ARG A 25 42.43 16.46 47.42
C ARG A 25 43.37 16.04 48.55
N ALA A 26 44.56 15.55 48.22
CA ALA A 26 45.62 15.28 49.19
C ALA A 26 46.50 16.52 49.40
N THR A 27 46.61 16.97 50.64
CA THR A 27 47.45 18.08 51.08
C THR A 27 48.90 17.65 51.32
N GLY A 28 49.82 18.26 50.57
CA GLY A 28 51.09 18.81 51.07
C GLY A 28 52.10 17.87 51.73
N ALA A 29 52.97 17.28 50.91
CA ALA A 29 54.34 16.94 51.30
C ALA A 29 55.30 17.40 50.19
N LYS A 30 56.27 18.26 50.53
CA LYS A 30 57.34 18.71 49.61
C LYS A 30 58.34 17.56 49.41
N SER A 31 57.98 16.64 48.52
CA SER A 31 58.91 15.69 47.91
C SER A 31 59.72 16.41 46.84
N SER A 32 61.04 16.17 46.75
CA SER A 32 61.83 16.61 45.60
C SER A 32 61.34 15.85 44.37
N SER A 33 60.36 16.44 43.67
CA SER A 33 59.82 15.88 42.44
C SER A 33 60.95 15.82 41.43
N SER A 34 61.34 14.60 41.04
CA SER A 34 62.22 14.38 39.89
C SER A 34 61.72 15.22 38.72
N PRO A 35 62.59 15.96 37.99
CA PRO A 35 62.22 16.75 36.81
C PRO A 35 61.36 15.97 35.78
N TRP A 36 61.48 14.65 35.81
CA TRP A 36 60.72 13.68 35.04
C TRP A 36 59.20 13.71 35.30
N LEU A 37 58.78 13.80 36.56
CA LEU A 37 57.35 13.76 36.93
C LEU A 37 56.60 15.01 36.48
N SER A 38 57.25 16.17 36.49
CA SER A 38 56.65 17.45 36.08
C SER A 38 56.42 17.56 34.57
N LEU A 39 57.21 16.87 33.74
CA LEU A 39 57.03 16.84 32.28
C LEU A 39 55.85 15.94 31.89
N LEU A 40 55.66 14.83 32.60
CA LEU A 40 54.57 13.89 32.35
C LEU A 40 53.21 14.44 32.81
N THR A 41 53.12 15.16 33.92
CA THR A 41 51.80 15.65 34.37
C THR A 41 51.18 16.71 33.46
N ASN A 42 51.98 17.42 32.65
CA ASN A 42 51.48 18.46 31.74
C ASN A 42 51.02 17.91 30.38
N SER A 43 51.52 16.75 29.96
CA SER A 43 51.23 16.12 28.66
C SER A 43 50.02 15.16 28.70
N TRP A 44 49.50 14.86 29.89
CA TRP A 44 48.51 13.80 30.11
C TRP A 44 47.05 14.27 30.33
N ALA A 45 46.77 15.57 30.22
CA ALA A 45 45.42 16.10 30.38
C ALA A 45 44.53 15.81 29.14
N LEU A 46 44.18 14.55 28.91
CA LEU A 46 43.46 14.07 27.70
C LEU A 46 41.99 13.70 27.92
N SER A 47 41.47 13.84 29.14
CA SER A 47 40.08 13.49 29.45
C SER A 47 39.11 14.61 29.02
N GLY A 48 38.33 14.36 27.97
CA GLY A 48 37.22 15.22 27.54
C GLY A 48 37.50 16.10 26.31
N GLU A 49 38.67 15.96 25.69
CA GLU A 49 39.03 16.71 24.47
C GLU A 49 38.51 16.06 23.18
N SER A 50 38.36 16.86 22.14
CA SER A 50 37.98 16.34 20.82
C SER A 50 39.09 15.43 20.27
N GLN A 51 38.74 14.36 19.53
CA GLN A 51 39.74 13.44 18.96
C GLN A 51 40.93 14.12 18.26
N PRO A 52 40.78 15.20 17.46
CA PRO A 52 41.93 15.85 16.84
C PRO A 52 42.88 16.51 17.86
N ASP A 53 42.42 16.85 19.06
CA ASP A 53 43.28 17.42 20.11
C ASP A 53 43.96 16.33 20.94
N GLN A 54 43.32 15.18 21.14
CA GLN A 54 43.94 14.05 21.84
C GLN A 54 45.22 13.55 21.15
N THR A 55 45.22 13.52 19.82
CA THR A 55 46.38 13.08 19.04
C THR A 55 47.58 14.03 19.20
N LYS A 56 47.35 15.33 19.39
CA LYS A 56 48.42 16.30 19.67
C LYS A 56 49.08 16.07 21.03
N GLY A 57 48.30 15.65 22.03
CA GLY A 57 48.81 15.30 23.35
C GLY A 57 49.74 14.09 23.31
N LEU A 58 49.33 13.03 22.61
CA LEU A 58 50.16 11.83 22.42
C LEU A 58 51.44 12.11 21.62
N ASP A 59 51.36 12.94 20.57
CA ASP A 59 52.55 13.35 19.81
C ASP A 59 53.52 14.20 20.65
N SER A 60 52.98 15.08 21.51
CA SER A 60 53.79 15.88 22.44
C SER A 60 54.47 14.98 23.48
N LEU A 61 53.75 14.00 24.03
CA LEU A 61 54.32 13.00 24.95
C LEU A 61 55.45 12.21 24.26
N ALA A 62 55.26 11.76 23.02
CA ALA A 62 56.29 11.09 22.26
C ALA A 62 57.52 11.99 22.04
N HIS A 63 57.33 13.28 21.79
CA HIS A 63 58.42 14.25 21.68
C HIS A 63 59.20 14.42 22.99
N ASP A 64 58.50 14.55 24.11
CA ASP A 64 59.09 14.73 25.43
C ASP A 64 59.92 13.49 25.84
N ILE A 65 59.42 12.29 25.54
CA ILE A 65 60.15 11.03 25.75
C ILE A 65 61.47 11.03 24.97
N VAL A 66 61.46 11.48 23.70
CA VAL A 66 62.67 11.55 22.86
C VAL A 66 63.66 12.61 23.38
N GLN A 67 63.19 13.79 23.76
CA GLN A 67 64.04 14.86 24.29
C GLN A 67 64.74 14.43 25.58
N LEU A 68 63.98 13.76 26.45
CA LEU A 68 64.53 13.22 27.67
C LEU A 68 65.59 12.13 27.37
N ALA A 69 65.30 11.20 26.47
CA ALA A 69 66.25 10.16 26.09
C ALA A 69 67.59 10.75 25.61
N LYS A 70 67.54 11.86 24.86
CA LYS A 70 68.73 12.54 24.31
C LYS A 70 69.52 13.33 25.35
N THR A 71 68.88 13.79 26.42
CA THR A 71 69.52 14.59 27.47
C THR A 71 70.07 13.74 28.61
N GLY A 72 69.51 12.53 28.82
CA GLY A 72 70.00 11.55 29.79
C GLY A 72 71.15 10.71 29.24
N ALA A 73 72.40 11.15 29.43
CA ALA A 73 73.61 10.42 29.01
C ALA A 73 73.96 9.19 29.90
N ALA A 74 73.13 8.86 30.89
CA ALA A 74 73.37 7.77 31.84
C ALA A 74 72.34 6.64 31.65
N ALA A 75 72.77 5.40 31.85
CA ALA A 75 71.91 4.23 31.83
C ALA A 75 70.70 4.40 32.77
N PRO A 76 69.52 3.83 32.44
CA PRO A 76 68.34 3.88 33.29
C PRO A 76 68.67 3.45 34.71
N ASP A 77 68.44 4.34 35.69
CA ASP A 77 68.46 3.96 37.09
C ASP A 77 67.12 3.33 37.50
N ALA A 78 67.06 2.76 38.70
CA ALA A 78 65.86 2.09 39.21
C ALA A 78 64.62 3.00 39.23
N THR A 79 64.81 4.32 39.37
CA THR A 79 63.70 5.27 39.38
C THR A 79 63.15 5.46 37.97
N MET A 80 64.01 5.59 36.97
CA MET A 80 63.61 5.67 35.56
C MET A 80 62.91 4.37 35.12
N THR A 81 63.42 3.20 35.51
CA THR A 81 62.78 1.91 35.21
C THR A 81 61.36 1.84 35.79
N SER A 82 61.19 2.12 37.09
CA SER A 82 59.87 2.08 37.74
C SER A 82 58.85 3.00 37.06
N ALA A 83 59.35 4.09 36.51
CA ALA A 83 58.52 5.14 35.96
C ALA A 83 58.19 4.84 34.49
N ILE A 84 59.11 4.25 33.71
CA ILE A 84 58.83 3.63 32.40
C ILE A 84 57.75 2.55 32.55
N ASP A 85 57.86 1.69 33.57
CA ASP A 85 56.90 0.62 33.81
C ASP A 85 55.51 1.17 34.15
N SER A 86 55.44 2.26 34.91
CA SER A 86 54.19 2.98 35.16
C SER A 86 53.56 3.51 33.86
N ILE A 87 54.34 4.13 32.98
CA ILE A 87 53.83 4.62 31.69
C ILE A 87 53.37 3.46 30.80
N ARG A 88 54.13 2.36 30.73
CA ARG A 88 53.75 1.17 29.95
C ARG A 88 52.42 0.59 30.41
N SER A 89 52.19 0.56 31.73
CA SER A 89 50.89 0.15 32.27
C SER A 89 49.77 1.03 31.71
N ILE A 90 49.96 2.35 31.71
CA ILE A 90 48.92 3.25 31.21
C ILE A 90 48.74 3.14 29.68
N VAL A 91 49.81 2.99 28.91
CA VAL A 91 49.72 2.74 27.45
C VAL A 91 48.97 1.44 27.17
N THR A 92 49.17 0.41 27.98
CA THR A 92 48.42 -0.85 27.90
C THR A 92 46.93 -0.63 28.15
N ASP A 93 46.59 0.13 29.20
CA ASP A 93 45.21 0.49 29.52
C ASP A 93 44.55 1.32 28.40
N MET A 94 45.28 2.27 27.80
CA MET A 94 44.80 3.07 26.67
C MET A 94 44.57 2.21 25.42
N LYS A 95 45.46 1.27 25.11
CA LYS A 95 45.24 0.30 24.03
C LYS A 95 43.97 -0.52 24.29
N ALA A 96 43.77 -1.01 25.52
CA ALA A 96 42.54 -1.70 25.89
C ALA A 96 41.30 -0.81 25.69
N ALA A 97 41.35 0.46 26.11
CA ALA A 97 40.25 1.41 25.93
C ALA A 97 39.93 1.68 24.46
N VAL A 98 40.93 1.79 23.58
CA VAL A 98 40.70 1.94 22.12
C VAL A 98 39.98 0.71 21.56
N ASN A 99 40.39 -0.49 21.95
CA ASN A 99 39.77 -1.76 21.54
C ASN A 99 38.34 -1.90 22.06
N ASP A 100 38.09 -1.54 23.31
CA ASP A 100 36.76 -1.56 23.91
C ASP A 100 35.83 -0.58 23.19
N SER A 101 36.34 0.63 22.93
CA SER A 101 35.59 1.66 22.22
C SER A 101 35.30 1.27 20.76
N HIS A 102 36.22 0.56 20.10
CA HIS A 102 36.00 -0.01 18.77
C HIS A 102 34.96 -1.13 18.79
N SER A 103 35.05 -2.04 19.76
CA SER A 103 34.08 -3.13 19.94
C SER A 103 32.67 -2.61 20.26
N ALA A 104 32.57 -1.56 21.07
CA ALA A 104 31.31 -0.86 21.36
C ALA A 104 30.73 -0.18 20.10
N ALA A 105 31.56 0.36 19.22
CA ALA A 105 31.13 0.92 17.95
C ALA A 105 30.53 -0.15 17.03
N GLN A 106 31.17 -1.32 16.92
CA GLN A 106 30.62 -2.44 16.16
C GLN A 106 29.29 -2.93 16.75
N ALA A 107 29.23 -3.09 18.08
CA ALA A 107 28.00 -3.50 18.75
C ALA A 107 26.84 -2.51 18.54
N ALA A 108 27.11 -1.20 18.47
CA ALA A 108 26.10 -0.19 18.16
C ALA A 108 25.55 -0.32 16.74
N ILE A 109 26.43 -0.57 15.74
CA ILE A 109 26.03 -0.85 14.36
C ILE A 109 25.18 -2.12 14.31
N ASP A 110 25.66 -3.21 14.93
CA ASP A 110 24.98 -4.50 14.95
C ASP A 110 23.61 -4.42 15.61
N GLN A 111 23.48 -3.65 16.69
CA GLN A 111 22.20 -3.38 17.33
C GLN A 111 21.21 -2.72 16.37
N LYS A 112 21.64 -1.69 15.61
CA LYS A 112 20.78 -1.04 14.62
C LYS A 112 20.45 -1.98 13.45
N ALA A 113 21.39 -2.80 13.02
CA ALA A 113 21.17 -3.81 11.98
C ALA A 113 20.13 -4.85 12.42
N ASN A 114 20.19 -5.28 13.68
CA ASN A 114 19.21 -6.19 14.27
C ASN A 114 17.81 -5.57 14.34
N LEU A 115 17.68 -4.26 14.59
CA LEU A 115 16.38 -3.58 14.56
C LEU A 115 15.76 -3.58 13.16
N VAL A 116 16.56 -3.44 12.10
CA VAL A 116 16.07 -3.57 10.71
C VAL A 116 15.62 -5.00 10.44
N THR A 117 16.42 -5.98 10.84
CA THR A 117 16.12 -7.41 10.66
C THR A 117 14.89 -7.86 11.46
N ALA A 118 14.61 -7.21 12.58
CA ALA A 118 13.44 -7.48 13.41
C ALA A 118 12.13 -6.96 12.78
N CYS A 119 12.18 -6.07 11.80
CA CYS A 119 11.00 -5.64 11.06
C CYS A 119 10.50 -6.79 10.19
N LYS A 120 9.33 -7.34 10.53
CA LYS A 120 8.72 -8.46 9.81
C LYS A 120 7.67 -7.94 8.84
N ALA A 121 7.80 -8.33 7.58
CA ALA A 121 6.72 -8.17 6.63
C ALA A 121 5.54 -9.09 7.03
N PRO A 122 4.31 -8.72 6.68
CA PRO A 122 3.14 -9.59 6.87
C PRO A 122 3.34 -10.93 6.15
N ALA A 123 2.98 -12.04 6.79
CA ALA A 123 3.10 -13.36 6.20
C ALA A 123 1.83 -13.71 5.39
N ALA A 124 1.99 -14.31 4.22
CA ALA A 124 0.87 -14.78 3.39
C ALA A 124 -0.07 -15.76 4.12
N THR A 125 0.44 -16.49 5.13
CA THR A 125 -0.34 -17.42 5.97
C THR A 125 -1.41 -16.73 6.82
N ASP A 126 -1.28 -15.44 7.08
CA ASP A 126 -2.30 -14.71 7.84
C ASP A 126 -3.58 -14.52 6.99
N MET A 127 -3.46 -14.53 5.65
CA MET A 127 -4.61 -14.46 4.75
C MET A 127 -5.40 -15.77 4.67
N THR A 128 -4.75 -16.94 4.75
CA THR A 128 -5.44 -18.23 4.70
C THR A 128 -6.26 -18.48 5.96
N ASN A 129 -5.71 -18.12 7.12
CA ASN A 129 -6.44 -18.21 8.39
C ASN A 129 -7.66 -17.28 8.43
N PHE A 130 -7.57 -16.12 7.77
CA PHE A 130 -8.71 -15.22 7.65
C PHE A 130 -9.87 -15.86 6.87
N GLN A 131 -9.59 -16.54 5.76
CA GLN A 131 -10.63 -17.17 4.95
C GLN A 131 -11.41 -18.24 5.74
N LEU A 132 -10.74 -18.97 6.63
CA LEU A 132 -11.36 -19.97 7.51
C LEU A 132 -12.23 -19.36 8.62
N ALA A 133 -12.03 -18.08 8.94
CA ALA A 133 -12.72 -17.39 10.03
C ALA A 133 -13.92 -16.54 9.57
N MET A 134 -14.22 -16.47 8.26
CA MET A 134 -15.31 -15.64 7.76
C MET A 134 -16.69 -16.26 8.09
N PRO A 135 -17.65 -15.46 8.60
CA PRO A 135 -18.99 -15.95 8.97
C PRO A 135 -19.82 -16.37 7.75
N VAL A 136 -19.59 -15.71 6.61
CA VAL A 136 -20.18 -16.03 5.31
C VAL A 136 -19.04 -16.23 4.33
N ASN A 137 -19.05 -17.34 3.61
CA ASN A 137 -18.07 -17.65 2.57
C ASN A 137 -18.68 -17.43 1.16
N ALA A 138 -17.84 -17.50 0.14
CA ALA A 138 -18.26 -17.29 -1.24
C ALA A 138 -19.36 -18.28 -1.67
N GLU A 139 -19.25 -19.55 -1.24
CA GLU A 139 -20.22 -20.59 -1.54
C GLU A 139 -21.61 -20.24 -1.02
N ALA A 140 -21.73 -19.73 0.21
CA ALA A 140 -23.02 -19.31 0.78
C ALA A 140 -23.69 -18.19 -0.02
N VAL A 141 -22.90 -17.25 -0.58
CA VAL A 141 -23.42 -16.21 -1.47
C VAL A 141 -23.86 -16.82 -2.80
N LEU A 142 -23.03 -17.68 -3.40
CA LEU A 142 -23.32 -18.34 -4.68
C LEU A 142 -24.58 -19.19 -4.60
N THR A 143 -24.70 -20.06 -3.59
CA THR A 143 -25.89 -20.88 -3.35
C THR A 143 -27.15 -20.03 -3.13
N CYS A 144 -27.02 -18.90 -2.43
CA CYS A 144 -28.14 -17.97 -2.28
C CYS A 144 -28.61 -17.43 -3.63
N ARG A 145 -27.68 -16.97 -4.48
CA ARG A 145 -28.00 -16.46 -5.83
C ARG A 145 -28.57 -17.52 -6.75
N GLU A 146 -28.08 -18.76 -6.65
CA GLU A 146 -28.67 -19.90 -7.37
C GLU A 146 -30.12 -20.15 -6.96
N SER A 147 -30.45 -20.03 -5.67
CA SER A 147 -31.84 -20.14 -5.18
C SER A 147 -32.73 -18.94 -5.51
N GLU A 148 -32.15 -17.75 -5.73
CA GLU A 148 -32.86 -16.55 -6.21
C GLU A 148 -33.32 -16.70 -7.66
N LYS A 149 -32.50 -17.34 -8.50
CA LYS A 149 -32.73 -17.48 -9.95
C LYS A 149 -34.14 -17.98 -10.31
N PRO A 150 -34.65 -19.12 -9.81
CA PRO A 150 -35.97 -19.61 -10.19
C PRO A 150 -37.11 -18.65 -9.78
N LEU A 151 -36.94 -17.86 -8.72
CA LEU A 151 -37.94 -16.85 -8.32
C LEU A 151 -37.94 -15.66 -9.29
N TYR A 152 -36.75 -15.21 -9.69
CA TYR A 152 -36.59 -14.18 -10.71
C TYR A 152 -37.15 -14.62 -12.07
N ASP A 153 -36.79 -15.83 -12.52
CA ASP A 153 -37.28 -16.41 -13.77
C ASP A 153 -38.82 -16.56 -13.72
N SER A 154 -39.41 -16.94 -12.57
CA SER A 154 -40.86 -17.02 -12.42
C SER A 154 -41.56 -15.65 -12.47
N TYR A 155 -40.98 -14.64 -11.82
CA TYR A 155 -41.52 -13.27 -11.85
C TYR A 155 -41.44 -12.67 -13.26
N THR A 156 -40.27 -12.76 -13.91
CA THR A 156 -40.08 -12.22 -15.27
C THR A 156 -40.95 -12.92 -16.29
N LEU A 157 -41.12 -14.25 -16.19
CA LEU A 157 -42.06 -14.99 -17.01
C LEU A 157 -43.49 -14.47 -16.80
N CYS A 158 -43.95 -14.31 -15.56
CA CYS A 158 -45.27 -13.79 -15.24
C CYS A 158 -45.52 -12.40 -15.85
N GLU A 159 -44.57 -11.47 -15.70
CA GLU A 159 -44.68 -10.13 -16.28
C GLU A 159 -44.70 -10.17 -17.81
N SER A 160 -43.89 -11.05 -18.43
CA SER A 160 -43.88 -11.22 -19.89
C SER A 160 -45.20 -11.80 -20.41
N GLU A 161 -45.80 -12.78 -19.72
CA GLU A 161 -47.08 -13.37 -20.08
C GLU A 161 -48.23 -12.40 -19.85
N LYS A 162 -48.23 -11.68 -18.73
CA LYS A 162 -49.19 -10.60 -18.44
C LYS A 162 -49.13 -9.50 -19.49
N ALA A 163 -47.93 -9.06 -19.88
CA ALA A 163 -47.77 -8.06 -20.94
C ALA A 163 -48.26 -8.59 -22.29
N ARG A 164 -47.88 -9.83 -22.66
CA ARG A 164 -48.36 -10.51 -23.87
C ARG A 164 -49.89 -10.55 -23.91
N CYS A 165 -50.53 -10.99 -22.83
CA CYS A 165 -51.99 -11.16 -22.74
C CYS A 165 -52.78 -9.86 -22.49
N SER A 166 -52.12 -8.81 -22.01
CA SER A 166 -52.74 -7.47 -21.95
C SER A 166 -52.74 -6.82 -23.34
N ASN A 167 -51.67 -6.99 -24.10
CA ASN A 167 -51.55 -6.48 -25.47
C ASN A 167 -52.46 -7.22 -26.45
N THR A 168 -52.81 -8.48 -26.19
CA THR A 168 -53.81 -9.19 -27.02
C THR A 168 -55.19 -8.56 -26.91
N ASN A 169 -55.55 -7.94 -25.79
CA ASN A 169 -56.81 -7.18 -25.72
C ASN A 169 -56.80 -5.98 -26.67
N GLU A 170 -55.66 -5.31 -26.90
CA GLU A 170 -55.55 -4.24 -27.90
C GLU A 170 -55.60 -4.79 -29.33
N CYS A 171 -54.91 -5.92 -29.61
CA CYS A 171 -55.01 -6.61 -30.90
C CYS A 171 -56.43 -7.09 -31.20
N CYS A 172 -57.14 -7.62 -30.20
CA CYS A 172 -58.50 -8.11 -30.32
C CYS A 172 -59.55 -6.98 -30.27
N ALA A 173 -59.27 -5.84 -29.63
CA ALA A 173 -60.16 -4.67 -29.65
C ALA A 173 -60.30 -4.07 -31.06
N ALA A 174 -59.32 -4.29 -31.95
CA ALA A 174 -59.43 -3.93 -33.37
C ALA A 174 -60.52 -4.76 -34.11
N LEU A 175 -60.86 -5.96 -33.64
CA LEU A 175 -61.99 -6.78 -34.14
C LEU A 175 -63.34 -6.25 -33.65
N VAL A 176 -63.38 -5.73 -32.42
CA VAL A 176 -64.61 -5.23 -31.75
C VAL A 176 -64.94 -3.78 -32.13
N GLN A 177 -64.26 -3.20 -33.12
CA GLN A 177 -64.75 -2.00 -33.77
C GLN A 177 -65.40 -2.33 -35.12
N PRO A 178 -66.65 -2.86 -35.13
CA PRO A 178 -67.40 -2.99 -36.37
C PRO A 178 -67.59 -1.64 -37.07
N ASN A 179 -67.38 -0.52 -36.36
CA ASN A 179 -67.53 0.83 -36.89
C ASN A 179 -66.25 1.58 -37.27
N LYS A 180 -65.03 1.05 -37.05
CA LYS A 180 -63.82 1.80 -37.49
C LYS A 180 -63.63 1.79 -39.01
N TYR A 181 -64.20 0.78 -39.68
CA TYR A 181 -64.28 0.70 -41.14
C TYR A 181 -65.63 1.19 -41.70
N CYS A 182 -66.63 1.45 -40.85
CA CYS A 182 -67.94 1.96 -41.27
C CYS A 182 -68.15 3.47 -41.00
N LEU A 183 -67.28 4.12 -40.22
CA LEU A 183 -67.42 5.54 -39.86
C LEU A 183 -66.10 6.31 -39.98
N ASN A 184 -65.33 6.08 -41.05
CA ASN A 184 -64.30 7.03 -41.43
C ASN A 184 -64.96 8.09 -42.35
N PRO A 185 -65.17 9.36 -41.92
CA PRO A 185 -65.95 10.35 -42.66
C PRO A 185 -65.30 10.86 -43.97
N GLY A 186 -64.34 10.12 -44.53
CA GLY A 186 -63.65 10.48 -45.77
C GLY A 186 -63.29 9.33 -46.70
N ILE A 187 -63.64 8.07 -46.40
CA ILE A 187 -63.37 6.93 -47.29
C ILE A 187 -64.61 6.04 -47.34
N ALA A 188 -65.39 6.23 -48.40
CA ALA A 188 -66.59 5.49 -48.84
C ALA A 188 -67.70 5.28 -47.78
N PRO A 189 -68.98 5.56 -48.11
CA PRO A 189 -70.08 5.34 -47.19
C PRO A 189 -70.11 3.89 -46.72
N SER A 190 -70.41 3.69 -45.43
CA SER A 190 -70.82 2.39 -44.91
C SER A 190 -71.82 1.76 -45.89
N PRO A 191 -71.70 0.47 -46.25
CA PRO A 191 -72.70 -0.20 -47.06
C PRO A 191 -74.08 -0.26 -46.40
N LEU A 192 -74.17 0.07 -45.10
CA LEU A 192 -75.44 0.20 -44.37
C LEU A 192 -76.05 1.62 -44.44
N GLN A 193 -75.35 2.58 -45.04
CA GLN A 193 -75.93 3.85 -45.50
C GLN A 193 -76.44 3.77 -46.94
N TYR A 194 -76.39 2.59 -47.57
CA TYR A 194 -77.32 2.32 -48.66
C TYR A 194 -78.71 2.26 -48.03
N GLU A 195 -79.38 3.41 -48.00
CA GLU A 195 -80.82 3.45 -48.15
C GLU A 195 -81.17 2.41 -49.24
N SER A 196 -82.10 1.54 -48.91
CA SER A 196 -82.49 0.31 -49.61
C SER A 196 -83.09 0.52 -51.00
N THR A 197 -82.69 1.58 -51.68
CA THR A 197 -83.16 2.01 -52.97
C THR A 197 -81.98 2.00 -53.92
N CYS A 198 -81.90 0.97 -54.77
CA CYS A 198 -81.29 1.18 -56.08
C CYS A 198 -82.05 2.34 -56.73
N GLU A 199 -81.46 3.54 -56.76
CA GLU A 199 -82.02 4.67 -57.49
C GLU A 199 -81.93 4.38 -59.00
N GLY A 200 -82.95 3.69 -59.51
CA GLY A 200 -83.11 3.36 -60.92
C GLY A 200 -82.77 1.91 -61.28
N ALA A 201 -83.60 1.32 -62.16
CA ALA A 201 -83.50 -0.05 -62.67
C ALA A 201 -82.19 -0.37 -63.42
N SER A 202 -81.34 0.63 -63.70
CA SER A 202 -80.07 0.48 -64.40
C SER A 202 -78.86 0.26 -63.48
N MET A 203 -79.00 0.38 -62.15
CA MET A 203 -77.90 0.30 -61.17
C MET A 203 -77.90 -0.96 -60.28
N CYS A 204 -78.81 -1.91 -60.49
CA CYS A 204 -78.70 -3.27 -59.93
C CYS A 204 -78.38 -4.30 -61.03
N LYS A 205 -77.31 -4.09 -61.82
CA LYS A 205 -76.89 -5.12 -62.77
C LYS A 205 -76.36 -6.33 -61.99
N GLU A 206 -76.59 -7.54 -62.49
CA GLU A 206 -76.13 -8.79 -61.87
C GLU A 206 -74.64 -8.78 -61.54
N ALA A 207 -73.82 -8.15 -62.41
CA ALA A 207 -72.39 -7.96 -62.18
C ALA A 207 -72.08 -7.10 -60.94
N ASP A 208 -72.88 -6.05 -60.68
CA ASP A 208 -72.70 -5.17 -59.51
C ASP A 208 -73.06 -5.92 -58.22
N MET A 209 -74.15 -6.70 -58.23
CA MET A 209 -74.56 -7.53 -57.10
C MET A 209 -73.54 -8.65 -56.82
N THR A 210 -72.98 -9.25 -57.87
CA THR A 210 -71.92 -10.28 -57.76
C THR A 210 -70.63 -9.69 -57.17
N SER A 211 -70.23 -8.51 -57.63
CA SER A 211 -69.06 -7.79 -57.10
C SER A 211 -69.23 -7.42 -55.62
N LYS A 212 -70.41 -6.91 -55.25
CA LYS A 212 -70.75 -6.61 -53.84
C LYS A 212 -70.73 -7.87 -52.96
N LEU A 213 -71.31 -8.97 -53.44
CA LEU A 213 -71.30 -10.23 -52.72
C LEU A 213 -69.88 -10.78 -52.53
N ALA A 214 -69.02 -10.66 -53.54
CA ALA A 214 -67.60 -11.03 -53.42
C ALA A 214 -66.86 -10.15 -52.40
N PHE A 215 -67.11 -8.83 -52.40
CA PHE A 215 -66.55 -7.90 -51.42
C PHE A 215 -66.91 -8.29 -49.98
N PHE A 216 -68.20 -8.54 -49.70
CA PHE A 216 -68.64 -8.93 -48.37
C PHE A 216 -68.09 -10.30 -47.94
N LYS A 217 -68.00 -11.27 -48.85
CA LYS A 217 -67.35 -12.57 -48.57
C LYS A 217 -65.87 -12.40 -48.22
N GLY A 218 -65.14 -11.55 -48.94
CA GLY A 218 -63.74 -11.25 -48.62
C GLY A 218 -63.60 -10.59 -47.25
N LYS A 219 -64.50 -9.66 -46.89
CA LYS A 219 -64.50 -9.03 -45.56
C LYS A 219 -64.87 -9.98 -44.43
N LEU A 220 -65.77 -10.93 -44.67
CA LEU A 220 -66.04 -11.99 -43.70
C LEU A 220 -64.81 -12.88 -43.48
N GLN A 221 -64.10 -13.27 -44.54
CA GLN A 221 -62.86 -14.04 -44.41
C GLN A 221 -61.74 -13.28 -43.68
N GLU A 222 -61.58 -11.98 -43.95
CA GLU A 222 -60.65 -11.12 -43.20
C GLU A 222 -61.00 -11.08 -41.70
N LEU A 223 -62.30 -11.01 -41.38
CA LEU A 223 -62.78 -11.03 -39.99
C LEU A 223 -62.52 -12.38 -39.33
N ASP A 224 -62.89 -13.50 -39.98
CA ASP A 224 -62.69 -14.86 -39.46
C ASP A 224 -61.21 -15.15 -39.21
N ALA A 225 -60.33 -14.73 -40.14
CA ALA A 225 -58.88 -14.90 -39.99
C ALA A 225 -58.32 -14.08 -38.83
N ALA A 226 -58.82 -12.86 -38.64
CA ALA A 226 -58.41 -12.00 -37.55
C ALA A 226 -58.96 -12.49 -36.19
N GLU A 227 -60.18 -13.04 -36.15
CA GLU A 227 -60.76 -13.71 -34.96
C GLU A 227 -59.93 -14.94 -34.57
N ALA A 228 -59.59 -15.81 -35.52
CA ALA A 228 -58.73 -16.96 -35.28
C ALA A 228 -57.33 -16.55 -34.77
N ALA A 229 -56.75 -15.47 -35.30
CA ALA A 229 -55.49 -14.92 -34.83
C ALA A 229 -55.60 -14.36 -33.40
N CYS A 230 -56.70 -13.68 -33.08
CA CYS A 230 -56.99 -13.19 -31.74
C CYS A 230 -57.12 -14.36 -30.74
N GLU A 231 -57.93 -15.37 -31.03
CA GLU A 231 -58.11 -16.55 -30.16
C GLU A 231 -56.80 -17.32 -29.98
N THR A 232 -56.00 -17.48 -31.04
CA THR A 232 -54.66 -18.08 -30.95
C THR A 232 -53.74 -17.26 -30.06
N SER A 233 -53.81 -15.93 -30.14
CA SER A 233 -53.00 -15.05 -29.30
C SER A 233 -53.44 -15.08 -27.82
N ARG A 234 -54.74 -15.26 -27.55
CA ARG A 234 -55.31 -15.40 -26.21
C ARG A 234 -55.14 -16.81 -25.63
N ALA A 235 -54.81 -17.80 -26.44
CA ALA A 235 -54.57 -19.16 -25.98
C ALA A 235 -53.51 -19.17 -24.86
N GLY A 236 -53.83 -19.84 -23.75
CA GLY A 236 -52.97 -19.91 -22.56
C GLY A 236 -52.93 -18.63 -21.71
N CYS A 237 -53.69 -17.59 -22.03
CA CYS A 237 -53.82 -16.42 -21.16
C CYS A 237 -54.70 -16.74 -19.94
N GLN A 238 -54.24 -16.36 -18.75
CA GLN A 238 -55.01 -16.49 -17.52
C GLN A 238 -55.87 -15.24 -17.30
N GLU A 239 -57.01 -15.38 -16.61
CA GLU A 239 -57.87 -14.23 -16.25
C GLU A 239 -57.15 -13.27 -15.30
N SER A 240 -56.25 -13.79 -14.46
CA SER A 240 -55.45 -13.00 -13.54
C SER A 240 -54.03 -13.57 -13.42
N TYR A 241 -53.04 -12.69 -13.43
CA TYR A 241 -51.65 -13.04 -13.19
C TYR A 241 -51.23 -12.58 -11.79
N ASP A 242 -50.84 -13.51 -10.91
CA ASP A 242 -50.31 -13.19 -9.59
C ASP A 242 -48.80 -12.87 -9.63
N CYS A 243 -48.45 -11.85 -10.41
CA CYS A 243 -47.05 -11.42 -10.50
C CYS A 243 -46.59 -10.71 -9.22
N ALA A 244 -47.51 -10.15 -8.44
CA ALA A 244 -47.20 -9.44 -7.19
C ALA A 244 -46.65 -10.38 -6.11
N THR A 245 -47.25 -11.56 -5.91
CA THR A 245 -46.72 -12.56 -4.97
C THR A 245 -45.36 -13.08 -5.42
N LYS A 246 -45.17 -13.32 -6.73
CA LYS A 246 -43.89 -13.75 -7.29
C LYS A 246 -42.80 -12.69 -7.14
N GLU A 247 -43.15 -11.41 -7.38
CA GLU A 247 -42.27 -10.28 -7.16
C GLU A 247 -41.87 -10.15 -5.69
N ALA A 248 -42.83 -10.28 -4.77
CA ALA A 248 -42.56 -10.23 -3.33
C ALA A 248 -41.62 -11.36 -2.90
N ALA A 249 -41.86 -12.60 -3.35
CA ALA A 249 -40.99 -13.74 -3.07
C ALA A 249 -39.57 -13.53 -3.60
N TRP A 250 -39.43 -13.06 -4.85
CA TRP A 250 -38.12 -12.72 -5.41
C TRP A 250 -37.43 -11.60 -4.62
N LYS A 251 -38.13 -10.50 -4.30
CA LYS A 251 -37.56 -9.38 -3.54
C LYS A 251 -37.10 -9.80 -2.15
N THR A 252 -37.85 -10.64 -1.46
CA THR A 252 -37.45 -11.19 -0.15
C THR A 252 -36.17 -12.02 -0.26
N GLN A 253 -36.10 -12.93 -1.24
CA GLN A 253 -34.90 -13.74 -1.46
C GLN A 253 -33.69 -12.89 -1.87
N LYS A 254 -33.92 -11.94 -2.78
CA LYS A 254 -32.90 -10.98 -3.23
C LYS A 254 -32.31 -10.19 -2.06
N LEU A 255 -33.15 -9.69 -1.16
CA LEU A 255 -32.70 -8.99 0.04
C LEU A 255 -31.83 -9.89 0.93
N ALA A 256 -32.27 -11.13 1.19
CA ALA A 256 -31.49 -12.08 1.98
C ALA A 256 -30.12 -12.40 1.33
N CYS A 257 -30.05 -12.51 0.00
CA CYS A 257 -28.79 -12.69 -0.70
C CYS A 257 -27.91 -11.44 -0.71
N HIS A 258 -28.52 -10.24 -0.74
CA HIS A 258 -27.80 -8.97 -0.62
C HIS A 258 -27.13 -8.88 0.75
N ASP A 259 -27.84 -9.20 1.84
CA ASP A 259 -27.29 -9.15 3.19
C ASP A 259 -26.08 -10.08 3.34
N LYS A 260 -26.19 -11.33 2.83
CA LYS A 260 -25.07 -12.29 2.80
C LYS A 260 -23.89 -11.77 1.98
N GLN A 261 -24.17 -11.20 0.80
CA GLN A 261 -23.13 -10.63 -0.05
C GLN A 261 -22.43 -9.46 0.64
N THR A 262 -23.17 -8.56 1.29
CA THR A 262 -22.60 -7.44 2.03
C THR A 262 -21.72 -7.91 3.19
N GLU A 263 -22.16 -8.92 3.96
CA GLU A 263 -21.37 -9.48 5.06
C GLU A 263 -20.07 -10.15 4.56
N PHE A 264 -20.17 -10.92 3.47
CA PHE A 264 -19.04 -11.54 2.80
C PHE A 264 -18.03 -10.50 2.28
N GLU A 265 -18.51 -9.50 1.54
CA GLU A 265 -17.68 -8.43 1.00
C GLU A 265 -17.05 -7.59 2.13
N GLN A 266 -17.79 -7.26 3.19
CA GLN A 266 -17.27 -6.53 4.33
C GLN A 266 -16.13 -7.29 5.02
N SER A 267 -16.19 -8.61 5.08
CA SER A 267 -15.11 -9.44 5.62
C SER A 267 -13.83 -9.28 4.80
N TYR A 268 -13.92 -9.37 3.47
CA TYR A 268 -12.76 -9.14 2.59
C TYR A 268 -12.25 -7.70 2.65
N CYS A 269 -13.14 -6.72 2.82
CA CYS A 269 -12.77 -5.33 3.02
C CYS A 269 -11.95 -5.12 4.30
N ASN A 270 -12.36 -5.76 5.39
CA ASN A 270 -11.66 -5.71 6.66
C ASN A 270 -10.29 -6.41 6.55
N LEU A 271 -10.21 -7.54 5.84
CA LEU A 271 -8.94 -8.20 5.55
C LEU A 271 -8.01 -7.28 4.76
N ALA A 272 -8.47 -6.73 3.64
CA ALA A 272 -7.72 -5.80 2.80
C ALA A 272 -7.17 -4.63 3.62
N THR A 273 -8.03 -4.03 4.47
CA THR A 273 -7.64 -2.91 5.35
C THR A 273 -6.58 -3.33 6.37
N SER A 274 -6.74 -4.52 6.97
CA SER A 274 -5.78 -5.06 7.92
C SER A 274 -4.43 -5.33 7.25
N VAL A 275 -4.42 -5.93 6.06
CA VAL A 275 -3.19 -6.20 5.30
C VAL A 275 -2.46 -4.90 4.97
N GLU A 276 -3.16 -3.89 4.45
CA GLU A 276 -2.56 -2.57 4.19
C GLU A 276 -1.98 -1.92 5.46
N ALA A 277 -2.69 -1.99 6.59
CA ALA A 277 -2.22 -1.45 7.86
C ALA A 277 -0.95 -2.18 8.38
N GLN A 278 -0.89 -3.50 8.21
CA GLN A 278 0.29 -4.28 8.59
C GLN A 278 1.48 -3.96 7.68
N TRP A 279 1.26 -3.78 6.38
CA TRP A 279 2.27 -3.31 5.44
C TRP A 279 2.77 -1.89 5.77
N ASP A 280 1.88 -0.95 6.08
CA ASP A 280 2.28 0.40 6.53
C ASP A 280 3.19 0.33 7.77
N SER A 281 2.79 -0.48 8.75
CA SER A 281 3.56 -0.70 9.96
C SER A 281 4.95 -1.28 9.68
N TYR A 282 5.03 -2.30 8.81
CA TYR A 282 6.29 -2.90 8.39
C TYR A 282 7.19 -1.88 7.69
N LEU A 283 6.67 -1.17 6.69
CA LEU A 283 7.45 -0.22 5.89
C LEU A 283 7.97 0.93 6.76
N ARG A 284 7.15 1.44 7.67
CA ARG A 284 7.56 2.44 8.67
C ARG A 284 8.65 1.92 9.59
N CYS A 285 8.51 0.70 10.12
CA CYS A 285 9.54 0.05 10.94
C CYS A 285 10.86 -0.02 10.17
N TYR A 286 10.82 -0.55 8.95
CA TYR A 286 12.00 -0.77 8.12
C TYR A 286 12.69 0.56 7.77
N ASP A 287 11.94 1.55 7.27
CA ASP A 287 12.51 2.82 6.81
C ASP A 287 13.14 3.62 7.97
N VAL A 288 12.48 3.67 9.13
CA VAL A 288 13.01 4.34 10.33
C VAL A 288 14.28 3.64 10.83
N ASN A 289 14.25 2.31 10.97
CA ASN A 289 15.41 1.56 11.46
C ASN A 289 16.57 1.56 10.47
N LYS A 290 16.30 1.49 9.16
CA LYS A 290 17.34 1.57 8.12
C LYS A 290 18.01 2.93 8.12
N THR A 291 17.23 4.01 8.26
CA THR A 291 17.78 5.37 8.42
C THR A 291 18.65 5.46 9.67
N GLY A 292 18.19 4.88 10.79
CA GLY A 292 18.95 4.81 12.04
C GLY A 292 20.26 4.03 11.91
N LEU A 293 20.26 2.91 11.18
CA LEU A 293 21.46 2.13 10.87
C LEU A 293 22.46 2.95 10.04
N VAL A 294 22.02 3.54 8.93
CA VAL A 294 22.90 4.33 8.05
C VAL A 294 23.50 5.51 8.81
N SER A 295 22.72 6.17 9.67
CA SER A 295 23.22 7.28 10.51
C SER A 295 24.29 6.82 11.51
N GLU A 296 24.09 5.69 12.19
CA GLU A 296 25.09 5.15 13.12
C GLU A 296 26.35 4.69 12.38
N GLU A 297 26.21 4.03 11.22
CA GLU A 297 27.33 3.65 10.37
C GLU A 297 28.16 4.86 9.92
N GLN A 298 27.52 5.95 9.49
CA GLN A 298 28.21 7.20 9.11
C GLN A 298 28.96 7.82 10.29
N LYS A 299 28.31 7.87 11.46
CA LYS A 299 28.91 8.37 12.70
C LYS A 299 30.15 7.56 13.09
N GLN A 300 30.08 6.23 13.07
CA GLN A 300 31.21 5.38 13.44
C GLN A 300 32.31 5.38 12.36
N ALA A 301 31.94 5.48 11.08
CA ALA A 301 32.91 5.67 10.00
C ALA A 301 33.70 6.97 10.16
N ALA A 302 33.07 8.05 10.60
CA ALA A 302 33.74 9.33 10.86
C ALA A 302 34.68 9.27 12.08
N ALA A 303 34.36 8.45 13.09
CA ALA A 303 35.19 8.29 14.29
C ALA A 303 36.34 7.27 14.13
N LEU A 304 36.26 6.37 13.15
CA LEU A 304 37.24 5.30 12.95
C LEU A 304 38.68 5.82 12.70
N PRO A 305 38.93 6.84 11.85
CA PRO A 305 40.27 7.36 11.63
C PRO A 305 40.94 7.86 12.91
N GLY A 306 40.19 8.48 13.82
CA GLY A 306 40.75 8.96 15.09
C GLY A 306 41.19 7.81 16.00
N ARG A 307 40.43 6.70 16.05
CA ARG A 307 40.85 5.49 16.79
C ARG A 307 42.13 4.88 16.22
N GLN A 308 42.23 4.84 14.89
CA GLN A 308 43.42 4.33 14.20
C GLN A 308 44.63 5.23 14.45
N GLN A 309 44.45 6.55 14.47
CA GLN A 309 45.50 7.50 14.80
C GLN A 309 45.95 7.39 16.26
N GLU A 310 45.00 7.27 17.20
CA GLU A 310 45.29 7.04 18.62
C GLU A 310 46.09 5.75 18.82
N TRP A 311 45.65 4.65 18.19
CA TRP A 311 46.37 3.37 18.24
C TRP A 311 47.80 3.49 17.69
N ARG A 312 47.96 4.14 16.54
CA ARG A 312 49.29 4.39 15.95
C ARG A 312 50.20 5.17 16.90
N ALA A 313 49.68 6.20 17.58
CA ALA A 313 50.45 6.96 18.55
C ALA A 313 50.84 6.12 19.76
N LEU A 314 49.94 5.26 20.25
CA LEU A 314 50.21 4.31 21.34
C LEU A 314 51.29 3.29 20.95
N LEU A 315 51.29 2.78 19.72
CA LEU A 315 52.36 1.89 19.22
C LEU A 315 53.72 2.60 19.21
N ARG A 316 53.76 3.87 18.80
CA ARG A 316 55.00 4.66 18.80
C ARG A 316 55.51 4.89 20.21
N ILE A 317 54.66 5.29 21.15
CA ILE A 317 55.05 5.50 22.55
C ILE A 317 55.57 4.20 23.16
N ASP A 318 54.90 3.08 22.91
CA ASP A 318 55.32 1.75 23.39
C ASP A 318 56.72 1.35 22.88
N CYS A 319 57.03 1.65 21.61
CA CYS A 319 58.38 1.46 21.06
C CYS A 319 59.40 2.36 21.77
N LEU A 320 59.11 3.66 21.91
CA LEU A 320 60.02 4.60 22.58
C LEU A 320 60.30 4.20 24.03
N LEU A 321 59.29 3.72 24.76
CA LEU A 321 59.45 3.20 26.12
C LEU A 321 60.29 1.91 26.15
N SER A 322 60.17 1.07 25.12
CA SER A 322 61.00 -0.13 24.95
C SER A 322 62.46 0.24 24.68
N ALA A 323 62.71 1.22 23.81
CA ALA A 323 64.04 1.75 23.52
C ALA A 323 64.72 2.34 24.77
N LEU A 324 63.98 3.08 25.60
CA LEU A 324 64.50 3.63 26.86
C LEU A 324 64.95 2.57 27.88
N ALA A 325 64.42 1.36 27.80
CA ALA A 325 64.82 0.25 28.66
C ALA A 325 65.96 -0.61 28.05
N SER A 326 66.42 -0.28 26.84
CA SER A 326 67.50 -1.00 26.16
C SER A 326 68.88 -0.64 26.73
N SER A 327 69.84 -1.55 26.59
CA SER A 327 71.25 -1.26 26.86
C SER A 327 71.88 -0.30 25.85
N ASP A 328 71.32 -0.22 24.63
CA ASP A 328 71.70 0.75 23.60
C ASP A 328 70.50 1.66 23.26
N VAL A 329 70.24 2.60 24.17
CA VAL A 329 69.10 3.52 24.07
C VAL A 329 69.13 4.31 22.76
N ASN A 330 70.30 4.77 22.31
CA ASN A 330 70.40 5.63 21.13
C ASN A 330 70.05 4.87 19.84
N ALA A 331 70.57 3.65 19.67
CA ALA A 331 70.28 2.85 18.49
C ALA A 331 68.79 2.47 18.43
N GLU A 332 68.23 1.98 19.54
CA GLU A 332 66.81 1.59 19.60
C GLU A 332 65.87 2.78 19.44
N LEU A 333 66.22 3.94 20.00
CA LEU A 333 65.42 5.16 19.86
C LEU A 333 65.35 5.60 18.39
N GLU A 334 66.48 5.57 17.67
CA GLU A 334 66.51 5.88 16.24
C GLU A 334 65.70 4.87 15.41
N THR A 335 65.70 3.59 15.79
CA THR A 335 64.83 2.57 15.20
C THR A 335 63.35 2.92 15.40
N CYS A 336 62.94 3.25 16.62
CA CYS A 336 61.56 3.64 16.93
C CYS A 336 61.12 4.95 16.26
N ILE A 337 62.01 5.93 16.12
CA ILE A 337 61.71 7.19 15.43
C ILE A 337 61.47 6.95 13.94
N LYS A 338 62.21 6.01 13.34
CA LYS A 338 62.09 5.64 11.91
C LYS A 338 61.04 4.57 11.64
N ALA A 339 60.50 3.93 12.69
CA ALA A 339 59.47 2.93 12.56
C ALA A 339 58.25 3.51 11.84
N ASN A 340 57.80 2.83 10.79
CA ASN A 340 56.62 3.21 10.03
C ASN A 340 55.46 2.29 10.41
N TYR A 341 54.53 2.82 11.18
CA TYR A 341 53.30 2.10 11.52
C TYR A 341 52.26 2.30 10.43
N THR A 342 51.74 1.19 9.91
CA THR A 342 50.85 1.13 8.74
C THR A 342 49.51 0.49 9.11
N ALA A 343 48.57 0.49 8.17
CA ALA A 343 47.25 -0.11 8.38
C ALA A 343 47.27 -1.58 8.82
N ASP A 344 48.33 -2.32 8.47
CA ASP A 344 48.50 -3.71 8.88
C ASP A 344 48.66 -3.86 10.41
N ASP A 345 49.20 -2.83 11.09
CA ASP A 345 49.40 -2.81 12.55
C ASP A 345 48.10 -2.60 13.33
N TRP A 346 47.04 -2.15 12.66
CA TRP A 346 45.72 -1.93 13.25
C TRP A 346 44.57 -2.50 12.41
N LYS A 347 44.82 -3.58 11.66
CA LYS A 347 43.79 -4.26 10.86
C LYS A 347 42.54 -4.69 11.67
N HIS A 348 42.72 -4.92 12.97
CA HIS A 348 41.64 -5.27 13.90
C HIS A 348 40.74 -4.07 14.22
N LEU A 349 41.18 -2.83 13.96
CA LEU A 349 40.36 -1.62 14.03
C LEU A 349 39.68 -1.37 12.67
N SER A 350 38.80 -2.31 12.30
CA SER A 350 37.98 -2.23 11.10
C SER A 350 36.51 -2.51 11.45
N LEU A 351 35.60 -1.71 10.94
CA LEU A 351 34.16 -1.85 11.18
C LEU A 351 33.48 -2.51 9.99
N SER A 352 32.52 -3.37 10.29
CA SER A 352 31.57 -3.90 9.29
C SER A 352 30.39 -2.94 9.16
N TYR A 353 29.94 -2.72 7.92
CA TYR A 353 28.81 -1.85 7.59
C TYR A 353 27.73 -2.67 6.88
N PRO A 354 26.84 -3.37 7.62
CA PRO A 354 25.84 -4.26 7.05
C PRO A 354 24.98 -3.58 5.98
N SER A 355 24.70 -2.28 6.10
CA SER A 355 23.80 -1.60 5.17
C SER A 355 24.29 -1.57 3.72
N LYS A 356 25.60 -1.74 3.51
CA LYS A 356 26.30 -1.74 2.22
C LYS A 356 26.48 -3.15 1.62
N LEU A 357 26.11 -4.19 2.35
CA LEU A 357 26.20 -5.57 1.87
C LEU A 357 24.98 -5.89 1.02
N ASP A 358 25.21 -6.47 -0.16
CA ASP A 358 24.14 -6.94 -1.05
C ASP A 358 23.26 -8.03 -0.38
N THR A 359 23.83 -8.73 0.60
CA THR A 359 23.15 -9.79 1.37
C THR A 359 22.33 -9.26 2.54
N PHE A 360 22.36 -7.95 2.81
CA PHE A 360 21.57 -7.38 3.89
C PHE A 360 20.08 -7.43 3.58
N VAL A 361 19.25 -7.49 4.63
CA VAL A 361 17.80 -7.63 4.50
C VAL A 361 17.25 -6.53 3.58
N ALA A 362 16.73 -6.95 2.44
CA ALA A 362 16.10 -6.06 1.48
C ALA A 362 14.70 -5.64 1.98
N ARG A 363 14.31 -4.42 1.62
CA ARG A 363 12.94 -3.95 1.82
C ARG A 363 12.00 -4.80 0.98
N GLN A 364 11.01 -5.41 1.63
CA GLN A 364 9.97 -6.15 0.93
C GLN A 364 8.88 -5.20 0.43
N SER A 365 8.19 -5.60 -0.62
CA SER A 365 7.00 -4.91 -1.14
C SER A 365 5.81 -5.86 -1.11
N CYS A 366 4.62 -5.30 -1.00
CA CYS A 366 3.40 -6.07 -1.15
C CYS A 366 3.20 -6.39 -2.64
N SER A 367 3.61 -7.60 -3.04
CA SER A 367 3.47 -8.10 -4.41
C SER A 367 2.12 -8.78 -4.65
N GLU A 368 1.37 -9.08 -3.59
CA GLU A 368 0.11 -9.79 -3.69
C GLU A 368 -1.01 -8.86 -4.16
N GLU A 369 -1.78 -9.33 -5.13
CA GLU A 369 -2.99 -8.66 -5.58
C GLU A 369 -4.03 -8.72 -4.46
N LEU A 370 -4.28 -7.57 -3.84
CA LEU A 370 -5.23 -7.47 -2.75
C LEU A 370 -6.62 -7.87 -3.26
N LEU A 371 -7.19 -8.95 -2.71
CA LEU A 371 -8.57 -9.39 -2.97
C LEU A 371 -9.57 -8.44 -2.28
N ALA A 372 -9.64 -7.20 -2.76
CA ALA A 372 -10.51 -6.17 -2.23
C ALA A 372 -11.83 -6.09 -3.01
N PRO A 373 -12.99 -6.09 -2.33
CA PRO A 373 -14.27 -5.81 -2.97
C PRO A 373 -14.25 -4.46 -3.69
N GLY A 374 -14.92 -4.38 -4.83
CA GLY A 374 -14.92 -3.20 -5.70
C GLY A 374 -13.82 -3.19 -6.77
N THR A 375 -12.89 -4.15 -6.74
CA THR A 375 -11.97 -4.41 -7.86
C THR A 375 -12.60 -5.34 -8.89
N THR A 376 -12.21 -5.20 -10.16
CA THR A 376 -12.62 -6.12 -11.23
C THR A 376 -12.14 -7.54 -10.92
N TYR A 377 -10.90 -7.67 -10.42
CA TYR A 377 -10.32 -8.94 -10.04
C TYR A 377 -11.19 -9.67 -9.00
N PHE A 378 -11.60 -8.98 -7.93
CA PHE A 378 -12.50 -9.57 -6.93
C PHE A 378 -13.84 -9.99 -7.54
N LYS A 379 -14.45 -9.14 -8.38
CA LYS A 379 -15.73 -9.44 -9.04
C LYS A 379 -15.63 -10.67 -9.95
N GLU A 380 -14.59 -10.76 -10.76
CA GLU A 380 -14.34 -11.90 -11.65
C GLU A 380 -14.04 -13.17 -10.87
N HIS A 381 -13.21 -13.07 -9.83
CA HIS A 381 -12.82 -14.22 -9.02
C HIS A 381 -13.98 -14.79 -8.20
N MET A 382 -14.79 -13.93 -7.60
CA MET A 382 -15.85 -14.34 -6.68
C MET A 382 -17.21 -14.55 -7.35
N TYR A 383 -17.53 -13.79 -8.40
CA TYR A 383 -18.89 -13.74 -8.96
C TYR A 383 -19.00 -14.10 -10.44
N SER A 384 -17.94 -14.59 -11.09
CA SER A 384 -18.00 -15.00 -12.51
C SER A 384 -19.04 -16.06 -12.82
N LYS A 385 -19.46 -16.86 -11.83
CA LYS A 385 -20.47 -17.91 -11.98
C LYS A 385 -21.91 -17.43 -11.75
N VAL A 386 -22.12 -16.21 -11.27
CA VAL A 386 -23.46 -15.67 -11.01
C VAL A 386 -24.03 -15.04 -12.27
N ASP A 387 -25.29 -15.31 -12.55
CA ASP A 387 -26.03 -14.66 -13.64
C ASP A 387 -25.98 -13.12 -13.45
N LYS A 388 -25.60 -12.41 -14.52
CA LYS A 388 -25.46 -10.95 -14.49
C LYS A 388 -26.76 -10.25 -14.09
N ALA A 389 -27.93 -10.85 -14.37
CA ALA A 389 -29.22 -10.29 -13.99
C ALA A 389 -29.48 -10.30 -12.48
N LEU A 390 -28.79 -11.18 -11.74
CA LEU A 390 -28.92 -11.35 -10.28
C LEU A 390 -27.86 -10.55 -9.51
N MET A 391 -26.81 -10.10 -10.18
CA MET A 391 -25.78 -9.27 -9.57
C MET A 391 -26.21 -7.80 -9.53
N PRO A 392 -26.01 -7.08 -8.42
CA PRO A 392 -26.22 -5.65 -8.40
C PRO A 392 -25.24 -4.95 -9.35
N GLU A 393 -25.69 -3.89 -10.02
CA GLU A 393 -24.84 -3.10 -10.94
C GLU A 393 -23.61 -2.53 -10.23
N GLN A 394 -23.77 -2.17 -8.95
CA GLN A 394 -22.70 -1.73 -8.06
C GLN A 394 -22.63 -2.70 -6.87
N LEU A 395 -21.43 -3.18 -6.56
CA LEU A 395 -21.21 -3.95 -5.34
C LEU A 395 -21.44 -3.03 -4.14
N THR A 396 -22.08 -3.55 -3.10
CA THR A 396 -22.45 -2.80 -1.89
C THR A 396 -21.24 -2.17 -1.19
N THR A 397 -20.05 -2.74 -1.40
CA THR A 397 -18.80 -2.33 -0.76
C THR A 397 -17.84 -1.62 -1.71
N TYR A 398 -18.35 -0.92 -2.74
CA TYR A 398 -17.50 -0.08 -3.61
C TYR A 398 -16.61 0.90 -2.81
N PHE A 399 -17.06 1.30 -1.61
CA PHE A 399 -16.31 2.18 -0.72
C PHE A 399 -14.99 1.59 -0.19
N CYS A 400 -14.81 0.26 -0.22
CA CYS A 400 -13.60 -0.38 0.25
C CYS A 400 -12.38 0.10 -0.52
N VAL A 401 -12.39 0.04 -1.85
CA VAL A 401 -11.24 0.49 -2.65
C VAL A 401 -11.00 1.99 -2.51
N SER A 402 -12.05 2.80 -2.39
CA SER A 402 -11.89 4.26 -2.24
C SER A 402 -11.35 4.69 -0.87
N GLY A 403 -11.53 3.87 0.16
CA GLY A 403 -11.02 4.10 1.51
C GLY A 403 -9.66 3.44 1.79
N LEU A 404 -9.28 2.44 1.00
CA LEU A 404 -7.99 1.78 1.11
C LEU A 404 -6.89 2.72 0.59
N SER A 405 -5.92 2.99 1.46
CA SER A 405 -4.63 3.51 1.01
C SER A 405 -3.95 2.40 0.22
N THR A 406 -4.20 2.32 -1.09
CA THR A 406 -3.50 1.41 -2.02
C THR A 406 -2.05 1.83 -2.25
N SER A 407 -1.43 2.44 -1.23
CA SER A 407 -0.07 2.95 -1.26
C SER A 407 0.95 1.84 -1.19
N HIS A 408 0.60 0.69 -0.61
CA HIS A 408 1.54 -0.39 -0.34
C HIS A 408 1.27 -1.63 -1.17
N CYS A 409 0.02 -2.09 -1.23
CA CYS A 409 -0.37 -3.22 -2.09
C CYS A 409 -0.99 -2.74 -3.40
N SER A 410 -0.59 -3.39 -4.50
CA SER A 410 -1.22 -3.13 -5.79
C SER A 410 -2.62 -3.73 -5.82
N ALA A 411 -3.63 -2.88 -5.71
CA ALA A 411 -4.95 -3.24 -6.21
C ALA A 411 -4.88 -3.17 -7.74
N LYS A 412 -5.18 -4.28 -8.44
CA LYS A 412 -5.54 -4.19 -9.87
C LYS A 412 -6.88 -3.47 -9.99
N THR A 413 -6.85 -2.15 -9.83
CA THR A 413 -7.91 -1.29 -10.34
C THR A 413 -7.79 -1.37 -11.84
N SER A 414 -8.70 -2.09 -12.51
CA SER A 414 -8.95 -1.83 -13.92
C SER A 414 -9.18 -0.34 -14.01
N ALA A 415 -8.29 0.36 -14.73
CA ALA A 415 -8.36 1.79 -14.95
C ALA A 415 -9.84 2.14 -15.15
N MET A 416 -10.40 2.78 -14.13
CA MET A 416 -11.80 3.13 -14.15
C MET A 416 -11.96 3.95 -15.43
N LEU A 417 -12.87 3.50 -16.29
CA LEU A 417 -13.60 4.35 -17.21
C LEU A 417 -14.26 5.46 -16.35
N LEU A 418 -13.46 6.37 -15.83
CA LEU A 418 -13.91 7.67 -15.38
C LEU A 418 -14.31 8.35 -16.66
N LEU A 419 -15.59 8.19 -16.96
CA LEU A 419 -16.42 9.08 -17.73
C LEU A 419 -15.99 10.53 -17.44
N THR A 420 -15.03 11.02 -18.22
CA THR A 420 -15.13 12.36 -18.78
C THR A 420 -16.38 12.34 -19.66
N LYS A 421 -17.56 12.37 -19.02
CA LYS A 421 -18.72 13.04 -19.62
C LYS A 421 -18.30 14.50 -19.73
N ALA A 422 -17.58 14.80 -20.81
CA ALA A 422 -17.46 16.13 -21.32
C ALA A 422 -18.89 16.67 -21.43
N VAL A 423 -19.24 17.57 -20.52
CA VAL A 423 -20.38 18.47 -20.69
C VAL A 423 -20.06 19.26 -21.96
N LYS A 424 -20.51 18.73 -23.10
CA LYS A 424 -20.51 19.42 -24.38
C LYS A 424 -21.57 20.50 -24.26
N ARG A 425 -21.23 21.60 -23.57
CA ARG A 425 -21.95 22.87 -23.68
C ARG A 425 -21.92 23.23 -25.16
N HIS A 426 -23.05 23.08 -25.83
CA HIS A 426 -23.32 23.72 -27.11
C HIS A 426 -23.23 25.24 -26.90
N HIS A 427 -22.04 25.82 -27.10
CA HIS A 427 -21.93 27.22 -27.45
C HIS A 427 -22.35 27.35 -28.92
N GLY A 428 -23.62 27.68 -29.13
CA GLY A 428 -24.10 28.19 -30.40
C GLY A 428 -23.43 29.52 -30.70
N HIS A 429 -22.41 29.50 -31.56
CA HIS A 429 -21.92 30.69 -32.24
C HIS A 429 -23.00 31.18 -33.20
N ARG A 430 -23.75 32.22 -32.83
CA ARG A 430 -24.46 33.06 -33.79
C ARG A 430 -23.46 34.06 -34.38
N HIS A 431 -23.13 33.85 -35.64
CA HIS A 431 -22.55 34.88 -36.51
C HIS A 431 -23.62 35.96 -36.75
N LEU A 432 -23.43 37.15 -36.21
CA LEU A 432 -24.11 38.36 -36.65
C LEU A 432 -23.21 39.06 -37.67
N THR A 433 -23.52 38.87 -38.95
CA THR A 433 -22.93 39.58 -40.08
C THR A 433 -23.52 41.00 -40.13
N PHE A 434 -22.73 42.00 -39.74
CA PHE A 434 -23.05 43.41 -40.00
C PHE A 434 -22.71 43.73 -41.46
N ARG A 435 -23.72 43.85 -42.30
CA ARG A 435 -23.62 44.31 -43.69
C ARG A 435 -23.75 45.84 -43.70
N ARG A 436 -22.64 46.57 -43.84
CA ARG A 436 -22.64 48.00 -44.17
C ARG A 436 -23.02 48.16 -45.65
N LEU A 437 -24.21 48.70 -45.90
CA LEU A 437 -24.58 49.28 -47.19
C LEU A 437 -24.00 50.69 -47.26
N ALA A 438 -23.06 50.89 -48.18
CA ALA A 438 -22.68 52.21 -48.66
C ALA A 438 -23.70 52.64 -49.73
N HIS A 439 -24.40 53.74 -49.49
CA HIS A 439 -25.17 54.43 -50.52
C HIS A 439 -24.45 55.71 -50.91
N LYS A 440 -24.19 55.83 -52.21
CA LYS A 440 -23.70 57.02 -52.91
C LYS A 440 -24.91 57.82 -53.43
N HIS A 441 -24.78 59.15 -53.35
CA HIS A 441 -25.40 60.23 -54.12
C HIS A 441 -26.93 60.32 -54.26
N HIS A 442 -27.51 61.39 -53.68
CA HIS A 442 -27.80 62.63 -54.42
C HIS A 442 -27.80 63.84 -53.49
#